data_AF-A0A2E2EWI7-F1
#
_entry.id   AF-A0A2E2EWI7-F1
#
_cell.length_a   1.000
_cell.length_b   1.000
_cell.length_c   1.000
_cell.angle_alpha   90.00
_cell.angle_beta   90.00
_cell.angle_gamma   90.00
#
_symmetry.space_group_name_H-M   'P 1'
#
loop_
_entity.id
_entity.type
_entity.pdbx_description
1 polymer ?
#
loop_
_entity_poly.entity_id
_entity_poly.type
_entity_poly.pdbx_seq_one_letter_code
_entity_poly.pdbx_strand_id
1 'polypeptide(L)'
;VYIPTEDEPKTSQIDQLVEDIILEYSELPSGIIGIGGGIVMDIAKAVSLMLTNKGESKDYQGWDLIKHPAVYHVGIPTISGTGAEVSRTTILTGPERKLGINSDYTPFDQVILDPELTKGVPKDQWFYTGMDCFVHCVESLNGTYLNAFSQSYGEKAYELCREIFVEDKLSEEESQDKLMMASWHGGMSIAYSQVGVAHAMSYGLGYLLGVKHGIGNCIVFDHLEEFYPEDVKLFKEMKSKFNIELPQGICADLDEHQLNIMIEVALSLEPLWENAIGKNWKKIATPEKLMELYKKM
;
A
#
# COMPACT_ATOMS: atom_id res chain seq x y z
N VAL A 1 -20.17 9.60 -7.21
CA VAL A 1 -20.14 9.67 -5.73
C VAL A 1 -18.82 10.29 -5.32
N TYR A 2 -18.81 11.26 -4.39
CA TYR A 2 -17.57 11.77 -3.81
C TYR A 2 -17.16 10.87 -2.64
N ILE A 3 -15.92 10.42 -2.63
CA ILE A 3 -15.40 9.51 -1.61
C ILE A 3 -14.50 10.31 -0.66
N PRO A 4 -14.86 10.43 0.63
CA PRO A 4 -13.96 11.00 1.64
C PRO A 4 -12.70 10.14 1.77
N THR A 5 -11.53 10.80 1.89
CA THR A 5 -10.20 10.15 1.96
C THR A 5 -9.45 10.52 3.24
N GLU A 6 -10.17 11.08 4.22
CA GLU A 6 -9.69 11.34 5.57
C GLU A 6 -9.26 10.03 6.24
N ASP A 7 -10.09 8.99 6.12
CA ASP A 7 -9.82 7.62 6.57
C ASP A 7 -9.43 6.72 5.39
N GLU A 8 -8.69 5.64 5.68
CA GLU A 8 -8.47 4.56 4.73
C GLU A 8 -9.72 3.68 4.52
N PRO A 9 -9.82 2.93 3.40
CA PRO A 9 -10.99 2.13 3.07
C PRO A 9 -11.32 1.10 4.15
N LYS A 10 -12.59 1.00 4.53
CA LYS A 10 -13.10 -0.01 5.48
C LYS A 10 -14.07 -0.96 4.79
N THR A 11 -14.12 -2.22 5.22
CA THR A 11 -15.09 -3.19 4.66
C THR A 11 -16.53 -2.69 4.77
N SER A 12 -16.90 -2.10 5.91
CA SER A 12 -18.23 -1.51 6.12
C SER A 12 -18.55 -0.36 5.16
N GLN A 13 -17.55 0.42 4.75
CA GLN A 13 -17.73 1.49 3.77
C GLN A 13 -18.03 0.91 2.38
N ILE A 14 -17.34 -0.16 2.00
CA ILE A 14 -17.59 -0.85 0.72
C ILE A 14 -19.00 -1.42 0.70
N ASP A 15 -19.38 -2.11 1.76
CA ASP A 15 -20.69 -2.77 1.85
C ASP A 15 -21.82 -1.74 1.77
N GLN A 16 -21.68 -0.58 2.43
CA GLN A 16 -22.63 0.52 2.32
C GLN A 16 -22.71 1.09 0.91
N LEU A 17 -21.57 1.34 0.24
CA LEU A 17 -21.56 1.85 -1.13
C LEU A 17 -22.25 0.89 -2.11
N VAL A 18 -22.06 -0.42 -1.92
CA VAL A 18 -22.71 -1.45 -2.73
C VAL A 18 -24.21 -1.49 -2.47
N GLU A 19 -24.63 -1.43 -1.20
CA GLU A 19 -26.04 -1.35 -0.83
C GLU A 19 -26.71 -0.13 -1.43
N ASP A 20 -26.09 1.05 -1.34
CA ASP A 20 -26.60 2.30 -1.91
C ASP A 20 -26.81 2.17 -3.43
N ILE A 21 -25.85 1.59 -4.16
CA ILE A 21 -25.96 1.37 -5.61
C ILE A 21 -27.12 0.41 -5.94
N ILE A 22 -27.24 -0.70 -5.22
CA ILE A 22 -28.28 -1.72 -5.46
C ILE A 22 -29.68 -1.18 -5.12
N LEU A 23 -29.81 -0.32 -4.12
CA LEU A 23 -31.08 0.29 -3.74
C LEU A 23 -31.49 1.43 -4.67
N GLU A 24 -30.54 2.19 -5.19
CA GLU A 24 -30.79 3.32 -6.09
C GLU A 24 -31.06 2.88 -7.54
N TYR A 25 -30.40 1.82 -8.01
CA TYR A 25 -30.45 1.39 -9.41
C TYR A 25 -30.96 -0.06 -9.55
N SER A 26 -31.88 -0.29 -10.49
CA SER A 26 -32.42 -1.63 -10.77
C SER A 26 -31.51 -2.52 -11.63
N GLU A 27 -30.49 -1.94 -12.27
CA GLU A 27 -29.55 -2.62 -13.15
C GLU A 27 -28.13 -2.44 -12.64
N LEU A 28 -27.27 -3.42 -12.93
CA LEU A 28 -25.84 -3.31 -12.61
C LEU A 28 -25.20 -2.19 -13.45
N PRO A 29 -24.31 -1.38 -12.86
CA PRO A 29 -23.57 -0.38 -13.61
C PRO A 29 -22.71 -1.06 -14.69
N SER A 30 -22.60 -0.43 -15.86
CA SER A 30 -21.73 -0.95 -16.93
C SER A 30 -20.24 -0.77 -16.61
N GLY A 31 -19.90 0.12 -15.65
CA GLY A 31 -18.54 0.23 -15.15
C GLY A 31 -18.41 1.07 -13.89
N ILE A 32 -17.33 0.86 -13.14
CA ILE A 32 -16.92 1.63 -11.97
C ILE A 32 -15.60 2.33 -12.26
N ILE A 33 -15.52 3.66 -12.09
CA ILE A 33 -14.32 4.44 -12.39
C ILE A 33 -13.79 5.05 -11.08
N GLY A 34 -12.60 4.62 -10.66
CA GLY A 34 -11.88 5.18 -9.53
C GLY A 34 -10.94 6.30 -9.97
N ILE A 35 -11.26 7.55 -9.62
CA ILE A 35 -10.42 8.72 -9.90
C ILE A 35 -9.89 9.25 -8.57
N GLY A 36 -8.63 8.97 -8.27
CA GLY A 36 -8.01 9.36 -7.00
C GLY A 36 -6.72 8.62 -6.72
N GLY A 37 -6.25 8.66 -5.46
CA GLY A 37 -5.12 7.82 -5.01
C GLY A 37 -5.52 6.38 -4.70
N GLY A 38 -4.61 5.63 -4.08
CA GLY A 38 -4.82 4.24 -3.69
C GLY A 38 -6.12 3.97 -2.92
N ILE A 39 -6.53 4.87 -2.02
CA ILE A 39 -7.80 4.78 -1.28
C ILE A 39 -9.00 4.68 -2.23
N VAL A 40 -9.10 5.59 -3.20
CA VAL A 40 -10.24 5.64 -4.13
C VAL A 40 -10.18 4.48 -5.12
N MET A 41 -8.98 4.12 -5.58
CA MET A 41 -8.79 3.00 -6.50
C MET A 41 -9.16 1.65 -5.84
N ASP A 42 -8.75 1.43 -4.59
CA ASP A 42 -9.13 0.24 -3.82
C ASP A 42 -10.64 0.19 -3.57
N ILE A 43 -11.27 1.33 -3.23
CA ILE A 43 -12.73 1.39 -3.10
C ILE A 43 -13.41 1.04 -4.44
N ALA A 44 -12.92 1.55 -5.57
CA ALA A 44 -13.47 1.24 -6.89
C ALA A 44 -13.38 -0.27 -7.22
N LYS A 45 -12.23 -0.90 -6.94
CA LYS A 45 -12.03 -2.36 -7.08
C LYS A 45 -12.95 -3.16 -6.17
N ALA A 46 -13.03 -2.79 -4.89
CA ALA A 46 -13.85 -3.52 -3.93
C ALA A 46 -15.34 -3.41 -4.27
N VAL A 47 -15.83 -2.22 -4.63
CA VAL A 47 -17.22 -2.03 -5.06
C VAL A 47 -17.51 -2.81 -6.35
N SER A 48 -16.61 -2.79 -7.35
CA SER A 48 -16.82 -3.55 -8.60
C SER A 48 -16.89 -5.06 -8.37
N LEU A 49 -16.10 -5.58 -7.44
CA LEU A 49 -16.12 -6.98 -7.00
C LEU A 49 -17.42 -7.32 -6.25
N MET A 50 -17.81 -6.50 -5.28
CA MET A 50 -18.93 -6.79 -4.39
C MET A 50 -20.31 -6.63 -5.05
N LEU A 51 -20.40 -5.89 -6.16
CA LEU A 51 -21.62 -5.84 -6.98
C LEU A 51 -21.97 -7.19 -7.63
N THR A 52 -21.01 -8.11 -7.79
CA THR A 52 -21.23 -9.43 -8.40
C THR A 52 -20.99 -10.61 -7.46
N ASN A 53 -20.43 -10.36 -6.28
CA ASN A 53 -20.10 -11.38 -5.27
C ASN A 53 -20.93 -11.13 -4.00
N LYS A 54 -21.81 -12.08 -3.65
CA LYS A 54 -22.72 -11.95 -2.51
C LYS A 54 -22.00 -12.07 -1.17
N GLY A 55 -22.54 -11.46 -0.12
CA GLY A 55 -21.94 -11.47 1.23
C GLY A 55 -21.31 -10.11 1.54
N GLU A 56 -20.51 -10.05 2.59
CA GLU A 56 -19.85 -8.82 3.02
C GLU A 56 -18.40 -8.81 2.53
N SER A 57 -17.84 -7.64 2.24
CA SER A 57 -16.46 -7.51 1.73
C SER A 57 -15.41 -8.11 2.66
N LYS A 58 -15.68 -8.15 3.98
CA LYS A 58 -14.83 -8.83 4.97
C LYS A 58 -14.68 -10.34 4.70
N ASP A 59 -15.70 -10.98 4.12
CA ASP A 59 -15.70 -12.42 3.84
C ASP A 59 -14.71 -12.78 2.71
N TYR A 60 -14.27 -11.77 1.96
CA TYR A 60 -13.36 -11.90 0.83
C TYR A 60 -11.93 -11.42 1.14
N GLN A 61 -11.64 -10.92 2.35
CA GLN A 61 -10.28 -10.56 2.76
C GLN A 61 -9.40 -11.82 2.86
N GLY A 62 -8.42 -11.92 1.97
CA GLY A 62 -7.61 -13.12 1.80
C GLY A 62 -7.18 -13.34 0.35
N TRP A 63 -6.93 -14.60 -0.02
CA TRP A 63 -6.42 -15.00 -1.33
C TRP A 63 -7.40 -15.91 -2.06
N ASP A 64 -7.78 -15.52 -3.28
CA ASP A 64 -8.62 -16.27 -4.22
C ASP A 64 -10.01 -16.66 -3.68
N LEU A 65 -10.58 -15.77 -2.87
CA LEU A 65 -11.90 -15.95 -2.26
C LEU A 65 -13.05 -15.47 -3.17
N ILE A 66 -12.81 -14.50 -4.04
CA ILE A 66 -13.78 -14.02 -5.04
C ILE A 66 -14.14 -15.13 -6.02
N LYS A 67 -15.43 -15.25 -6.37
CA LYS A 67 -15.94 -16.35 -7.22
C LYS A 67 -16.52 -15.90 -8.56
N HIS A 68 -16.92 -14.65 -8.67
CA HIS A 68 -17.46 -14.07 -9.89
C HIS A 68 -16.63 -12.87 -10.34
N PRO A 69 -16.45 -12.67 -11.67
CA PRO A 69 -15.77 -11.49 -12.20
C PRO A 69 -16.41 -10.20 -11.70
N ALA A 70 -15.57 -9.19 -11.45
CA ALA A 70 -16.03 -7.84 -11.11
C ALA A 70 -16.84 -7.21 -12.25
N VAL A 71 -17.61 -6.17 -11.93
CA VAL A 71 -18.05 -5.20 -12.93
C VAL A 71 -16.82 -4.56 -13.60
N TYR A 72 -16.91 -4.23 -14.90
CA TYR A 72 -15.84 -3.53 -15.61
C TYR A 72 -15.38 -2.31 -14.81
N HIS A 73 -14.08 -2.13 -14.60
CA HIS A 73 -13.60 -1.07 -13.74
C HIS A 73 -12.29 -0.44 -14.20
N VAL A 74 -12.17 0.86 -13.94
CA VAL A 74 -11.08 1.70 -14.45
C VAL A 74 -10.39 2.44 -13.31
N GLY A 75 -9.06 2.39 -13.30
CA GLY A 75 -8.22 3.14 -12.36
C GLY A 75 -7.62 4.39 -13.02
N ILE A 76 -7.75 5.55 -12.39
CA ILE A 76 -7.16 6.81 -12.83
C ILE A 76 -6.43 7.45 -11.63
N PRO A 77 -5.12 7.19 -11.45
CA PRO A 77 -4.36 7.70 -10.33
C PRO A 77 -4.20 9.23 -10.40
N THR A 78 -4.52 9.93 -9.30
CA THR A 78 -4.27 11.37 -9.11
C THR A 78 -3.14 11.64 -8.11
N ILE A 79 -2.45 10.59 -7.68
CA ILE A 79 -1.22 10.60 -6.89
C ILE A 79 -0.50 9.28 -7.16
N SER A 80 0.82 9.32 -7.31
CA SER A 80 1.61 8.18 -7.76
C SER A 80 2.49 7.61 -6.65
N GLY A 81 2.49 6.28 -6.52
CA GLY A 81 3.43 5.54 -5.70
C GLY A 81 2.89 4.23 -5.12
N THR A 82 1.57 4.10 -4.97
CA THR A 82 0.95 2.91 -4.37
C THR A 82 1.02 1.66 -5.24
N GLY A 83 1.09 1.80 -6.57
CA GLY A 83 0.93 0.68 -7.49
C GLY A 83 -0.47 0.04 -7.49
N ALA A 84 -1.45 0.63 -6.80
CA ALA A 84 -2.82 0.16 -6.73
C ALA A 84 -3.52 0.18 -8.10
N GLU A 85 -3.05 0.99 -9.04
CA GLU A 85 -3.50 1.00 -10.43
C GLU A 85 -3.25 -0.33 -11.17
N VAL A 86 -2.30 -1.16 -10.71
CA VAL A 86 -1.92 -2.40 -11.41
C VAL A 86 -1.93 -3.64 -10.51
N SER A 87 -2.06 -3.45 -9.20
CA SER A 87 -2.07 -4.55 -8.24
C SER A 87 -3.30 -5.45 -8.38
N ARG A 88 -3.12 -6.72 -8.03
CA ARG A 88 -4.20 -7.73 -7.90
C ARG A 88 -4.91 -7.72 -6.55
N THR A 89 -4.77 -6.63 -5.80
CA THR A 89 -5.31 -6.50 -4.44
C THR A 89 -6.06 -5.18 -4.28
N THR A 90 -6.98 -5.16 -3.33
CA THR A 90 -7.61 -3.95 -2.79
C THR A 90 -7.54 -4.03 -1.28
N ILE A 91 -6.87 -3.08 -0.63
CA ILE A 91 -6.58 -3.11 0.80
C ILE A 91 -7.71 -2.46 1.58
N LEU A 92 -8.33 -3.23 2.47
CA LEU A 92 -9.43 -2.77 3.32
C LEU A 92 -9.08 -3.00 4.80
N THR A 93 -9.48 -2.06 5.65
CA THR A 93 -9.52 -2.24 7.09
C THR A 93 -10.82 -2.98 7.45
N GLY A 94 -10.67 -4.27 7.79
CA GLY A 94 -11.76 -5.12 8.24
C GLY A 94 -11.92 -5.11 9.77
N PRO A 95 -12.86 -5.90 10.31
CA PRO A 95 -13.13 -5.93 11.75
C PRO A 95 -11.98 -6.47 12.61
N GLU A 96 -11.12 -7.32 12.04
CA GLU A 96 -10.03 -7.98 12.77
C GLU A 96 -8.64 -7.46 12.39
N ARG A 97 -8.49 -6.98 11.16
CA ARG A 97 -7.19 -6.55 10.59
C ARG A 97 -7.36 -5.75 9.30
N LYS A 98 -6.32 -5.01 8.95
CA LYS A 98 -6.12 -4.49 7.59
C LYS A 98 -5.60 -5.62 6.70
N LEU A 99 -6.36 -5.98 5.67
CA LEU A 99 -6.00 -7.07 4.75
C LEU A 99 -6.64 -6.84 3.37
N GLY A 100 -5.93 -7.27 2.33
CA GLY A 100 -6.41 -7.17 0.95
C GLY A 100 -7.39 -8.26 0.52
N ILE A 101 -8.23 -7.93 -0.46
CA ILE A 101 -8.95 -8.92 -1.29
C ILE A 101 -8.08 -9.21 -2.51
N ASN A 102 -7.37 -10.35 -2.50
CA ASN A 102 -6.43 -10.73 -3.54
C ASN A 102 -7.07 -11.72 -4.53
N SER A 103 -7.27 -11.31 -5.78
CA SER A 103 -7.90 -12.15 -6.81
C SER A 103 -7.45 -11.72 -8.21
N ASP A 104 -7.53 -12.64 -9.18
CA ASP A 104 -7.35 -12.32 -10.60
C ASP A 104 -8.51 -11.45 -11.15
N TYR A 105 -9.61 -11.31 -10.39
CA TYR A 105 -10.72 -10.41 -10.73
C TYR A 105 -10.57 -8.98 -10.16
N THR A 106 -9.55 -8.74 -9.32
CA THR A 106 -9.28 -7.43 -8.70
C THR A 106 -8.51 -6.42 -9.57
N PRO A 107 -7.61 -6.82 -10.50
CA PRO A 107 -6.95 -5.86 -11.40
C PRO A 107 -7.96 -5.08 -12.23
N PHE A 108 -7.68 -3.80 -12.46
CA PHE A 108 -8.50 -2.96 -13.34
C PHE A 108 -8.50 -3.49 -14.77
N ASP A 109 -9.67 -3.42 -15.42
CA ASP A 109 -9.80 -3.71 -16.85
C ASP A 109 -9.11 -2.65 -17.72
N GLN A 110 -9.02 -1.41 -17.21
CA GLN A 110 -8.35 -0.30 -17.87
C GLN A 110 -7.69 0.62 -16.84
N VAL A 111 -6.54 1.19 -17.20
CA VAL A 111 -5.87 2.22 -16.42
C VAL A 111 -5.59 3.42 -17.31
N ILE A 112 -5.78 4.63 -16.79
CA ILE A 112 -5.41 5.88 -17.47
C ILE A 112 -4.34 6.56 -16.64
N LEU A 113 -3.11 6.54 -17.16
CA LEU A 113 -1.96 7.19 -16.55
C LEU A 113 -1.79 8.58 -17.18
N ASP A 114 -2.33 9.60 -16.51
CA ASP A 114 -2.20 11.00 -16.88
C ASP A 114 -1.50 11.78 -15.75
N PRO A 115 -0.20 12.08 -15.88
CA PRO A 115 0.56 12.74 -14.83
C PRO A 115 0.09 14.17 -14.54
N GLU A 116 -0.64 14.84 -15.45
CA GLU A 116 -1.23 16.15 -15.18
C GLU A 116 -2.23 16.11 -14.00
N LEU A 117 -2.86 14.95 -13.76
CA LEU A 117 -3.80 14.73 -12.66
C LEU A 117 -3.12 14.63 -11.28
N THR A 118 -1.80 14.55 -11.23
CA THR A 118 -1.02 14.57 -9.98
C THR A 118 -0.64 15.99 -9.54
N LYS A 119 -0.94 16.99 -10.37
CA LYS A 119 -0.62 18.38 -10.10
C LYS A 119 -1.33 18.88 -8.84
N GLY A 120 -0.57 19.51 -7.95
CA GLY A 120 -1.10 20.09 -6.73
C GLY A 120 -1.19 19.13 -5.55
N VAL A 121 -0.69 17.89 -5.68
CA VAL A 121 -0.47 17.02 -4.51
C VAL A 121 0.48 17.72 -3.53
N PRO A 122 0.14 17.85 -2.24
CA PRO A 122 1.02 18.47 -1.26
C PRO A 122 2.37 17.74 -1.15
N LYS A 123 3.47 18.49 -1.02
CA LYS A 123 4.85 17.97 -0.97
C LYS A 123 5.00 16.76 -0.04
N ASP A 124 4.51 16.85 1.19
CA ASP A 124 4.66 15.79 2.17
C ASP A 124 3.91 14.52 1.74
N GLN A 125 2.68 14.67 1.24
CA GLN A 125 1.89 13.54 0.75
C GLN A 125 2.50 12.91 -0.51
N TRP A 126 3.00 13.74 -1.44
CA TRP A 126 3.76 13.28 -2.61
C TRP A 126 4.99 12.47 -2.19
N PHE A 127 5.74 12.96 -1.20
CA PHE A 127 6.89 12.24 -0.67
C PHE A 127 6.49 10.93 -0.01
N TYR A 128 5.51 10.93 0.90
CA TYR A 128 5.07 9.71 1.60
C TYR A 128 4.56 8.65 0.64
N THR A 129 3.78 9.04 -0.38
CA THR A 129 3.28 8.10 -1.37
C THR A 129 4.37 7.65 -2.33
N GLY A 130 5.31 8.53 -2.72
CA GLY A 130 6.46 8.11 -3.51
C GLY A 130 7.41 7.17 -2.77
N MET A 131 7.56 7.35 -1.46
CA MET A 131 8.33 6.44 -0.61
C MET A 131 7.66 5.09 -0.45
N ASP A 132 6.33 5.00 -0.61
CA ASP A 132 5.65 3.71 -0.72
C ASP A 132 6.21 2.88 -1.89
N CYS A 133 6.35 3.50 -3.06
CA CYS A 133 6.98 2.87 -4.22
C CYS A 133 8.44 2.49 -3.96
N PHE A 134 9.22 3.38 -3.36
CA PHE A 134 10.61 3.08 -3.01
C PHE A 134 10.71 1.88 -2.06
N VAL A 135 9.90 1.84 -1.01
CA VAL A 135 9.87 0.74 -0.04
C VAL A 135 9.40 -0.57 -0.70
N HIS A 136 8.39 -0.53 -1.58
CA HIS A 136 8.00 -1.68 -2.39
C HIS A 136 9.20 -2.28 -3.15
N CYS A 137 10.00 -1.41 -3.79
CA CYS A 137 11.17 -1.85 -4.53
C CYS A 137 12.20 -2.52 -3.61
N VAL A 138 12.52 -1.88 -2.48
CA VAL A 138 13.49 -2.40 -1.50
C VAL A 138 13.05 -3.78 -1.00
N GLU A 139 11.80 -3.90 -0.57
CA GLU A 139 11.30 -5.14 0.02
C GLU A 139 11.14 -6.26 -1.02
N SER A 140 10.72 -5.92 -2.24
CA SER A 140 10.65 -6.88 -3.34
C SER A 140 12.03 -7.38 -3.73
N LEU A 141 12.99 -6.48 -3.96
CA LEU A 141 14.33 -6.83 -4.47
C LEU A 141 15.20 -7.57 -3.45
N ASN A 142 14.95 -7.39 -2.16
CA ASN A 142 15.63 -8.13 -1.09
C ASN A 142 14.86 -9.37 -0.63
N GLY A 143 13.69 -9.64 -1.21
CA GLY A 143 12.77 -10.71 -0.79
C GLY A 143 13.10 -12.10 -1.34
N THR A 144 12.73 -13.14 -0.61
CA THR A 144 12.90 -14.54 -1.02
C THR A 144 11.92 -14.99 -2.12
N TYR A 145 10.85 -14.22 -2.36
CA TYR A 145 9.85 -14.53 -3.39
C TYR A 145 10.20 -13.91 -4.77
N LEU A 146 11.37 -13.27 -4.88
CA LEU A 146 11.80 -12.59 -6.09
C LEU A 146 11.99 -13.56 -7.27
N ASN A 147 11.58 -13.11 -8.45
CA ASN A 147 11.83 -13.78 -9.73
C ASN A 147 12.23 -12.74 -10.79
N ALA A 148 12.67 -13.20 -11.97
CA ALA A 148 13.18 -12.32 -13.02
C ALA A 148 12.16 -11.28 -13.50
N PHE A 149 10.86 -11.58 -13.46
CA PHE A 149 9.80 -10.63 -13.81
C PHE A 149 9.77 -9.49 -12.79
N SER A 150 9.54 -9.82 -11.52
CA SER A 150 9.48 -8.83 -10.44
C SER A 150 10.78 -8.06 -10.27
N GLN A 151 11.93 -8.70 -10.50
CA GLN A 151 13.23 -8.06 -10.46
C GLN A 151 13.36 -6.97 -11.50
N SER A 152 13.01 -7.24 -12.77
CA SER A 152 13.13 -6.24 -13.84
C SER A 152 12.27 -4.99 -13.60
N TYR A 153 11.04 -5.18 -13.10
CA TYR A 153 10.17 -4.08 -12.72
C TYR A 153 10.68 -3.34 -11.47
N GLY A 154 11.12 -4.07 -10.45
CA GLY A 154 11.62 -3.50 -9.20
C GLY A 154 12.89 -2.68 -9.39
N GLU A 155 13.84 -3.18 -10.19
CA GLU A 155 15.07 -2.45 -10.53
C GLU A 155 14.76 -1.14 -11.26
N LYS A 156 13.81 -1.17 -12.22
CA LYS A 156 13.43 0.03 -12.96
C LYS A 156 12.72 1.07 -12.08
N ALA A 157 11.79 0.63 -11.24
CA ALA A 157 11.12 1.51 -10.29
C ALA A 157 12.10 2.11 -9.28
N TYR A 158 13.05 1.30 -8.77
CA TYR A 158 14.10 1.77 -7.87
C TYR A 158 15.01 2.82 -8.53
N GLU A 159 15.42 2.60 -9.78
CA GLU A 159 16.18 3.58 -10.58
C GLU A 159 15.41 4.89 -10.71
N LEU A 160 14.14 4.85 -11.11
CA LEU A 160 13.30 6.05 -11.24
C LEU A 160 13.15 6.79 -9.90
N CYS A 161 12.89 6.06 -8.80
CA CYS A 161 12.84 6.65 -7.46
C CYS A 161 14.16 7.34 -7.09
N ARG A 162 15.32 6.79 -7.46
CA ARG A 162 16.61 7.47 -7.23
C ARG A 162 16.76 8.73 -8.07
N GLU A 163 16.37 8.70 -9.34
CA GLU A 163 16.38 9.90 -10.19
C GLU A 163 15.49 11.01 -9.62
N ILE A 164 14.34 10.66 -9.04
CA ILE A 164 13.38 11.61 -8.47
C ILE A 164 13.84 12.15 -7.11
N PHE A 165 14.19 11.24 -6.20
CA PHE A 165 14.36 11.59 -4.78
C PHE A 165 15.81 11.83 -4.36
N VAL A 166 16.80 11.44 -5.18
CA VAL A 166 18.23 11.59 -4.88
C VAL A 166 18.87 12.61 -5.80
N GLU A 167 18.66 12.51 -7.11
CA GLU A 167 19.28 13.42 -8.08
C GLU A 167 18.62 14.80 -8.14
N ASP A 168 19.38 15.84 -8.52
CA ASP A 168 18.91 17.24 -8.62
C ASP A 168 18.77 17.70 -10.07
N LYS A 169 18.18 16.87 -10.93
CA LYS A 169 18.17 17.11 -12.39
C LYS A 169 16.79 17.29 -13.01
N LEU A 170 15.73 17.02 -12.26
CA LEU A 170 14.37 16.99 -12.80
C LEU A 170 13.60 18.25 -12.42
N SER A 171 12.81 18.73 -13.36
CA SER A 171 11.69 19.63 -13.06
C SER A 171 10.61 18.90 -12.27
N GLU A 172 9.66 19.66 -11.71
CA GLU A 172 8.51 19.10 -11.02
C GLU A 172 7.66 18.21 -11.93
N GLU A 173 7.42 18.65 -13.18
CA GLU A 173 6.67 17.90 -14.19
C GLU A 173 7.36 16.57 -14.55
N GLU A 174 8.65 16.61 -14.85
CA GLU A 174 9.43 15.39 -15.12
C GLU A 174 9.45 14.42 -13.92
N SER A 175 9.42 14.96 -12.70
CA SER A 175 9.37 14.16 -11.48
C SER A 175 8.01 13.47 -11.32
N GLN A 176 6.90 14.14 -11.66
CA GLN A 176 5.57 13.54 -11.65
C GLN A 176 5.42 12.46 -12.73
N ASP A 177 5.87 12.73 -13.96
CA ASP A 177 5.86 11.77 -15.06
C ASP A 177 6.60 10.48 -14.68
N LYS A 178 7.82 10.64 -14.14
CA LYS A 178 8.64 9.50 -13.72
C LYS A 178 8.06 8.80 -12.50
N LEU A 179 7.47 9.52 -11.55
CA LEU A 179 6.87 8.90 -10.37
C LEU A 179 5.66 8.06 -10.73
N MET A 180 4.85 8.50 -11.71
CA MET A 180 3.75 7.69 -12.23
C MET A 180 4.23 6.37 -12.84
N MET A 181 5.32 6.41 -13.61
CA MET A 181 5.94 5.19 -14.14
C MET A 181 6.62 4.35 -13.06
N ALA A 182 7.24 4.97 -12.05
CA ALA A 182 7.81 4.26 -10.90
C ALA A 182 6.70 3.53 -10.12
N SER A 183 5.56 4.18 -9.86
CA SER A 183 4.38 3.59 -9.23
C SER A 183 3.89 2.35 -9.98
N TRP A 184 3.72 2.46 -11.30
CA TRP A 184 3.33 1.33 -12.15
C TRP A 184 4.33 0.18 -12.05
N HIS A 185 5.62 0.45 -12.21
CA HIS A 185 6.65 -0.59 -12.15
C HIS A 185 6.78 -1.19 -10.75
N GLY A 186 6.65 -0.39 -9.69
CA GLY A 186 6.64 -0.86 -8.31
C GLY A 186 5.45 -1.80 -8.05
N GLY A 187 4.25 -1.42 -8.50
CA GLY A 187 3.05 -2.27 -8.45
C GLY A 187 3.23 -3.59 -9.21
N MET A 188 3.82 -3.55 -10.40
CA MET A 188 4.15 -4.75 -11.18
C MET A 188 5.20 -5.64 -10.51
N SER A 189 6.16 -5.03 -9.81
CA SER A 189 7.16 -5.76 -9.03
C SER A 189 6.49 -6.62 -7.96
N ILE A 190 5.62 -6.02 -7.14
CA ILE A 190 4.93 -6.70 -6.05
C ILE A 190 3.85 -7.68 -6.52
N ALA A 191 3.30 -7.49 -7.73
CA ALA A 191 2.28 -8.40 -8.29
C ALA A 191 2.75 -9.86 -8.41
N TYR A 192 4.06 -10.08 -8.61
CA TYR A 192 4.69 -11.40 -8.71
C TYR A 192 5.82 -11.61 -7.68
N SER A 193 5.98 -10.72 -6.71
CA SER A 193 6.83 -10.90 -5.54
C SER A 193 6.00 -10.69 -4.28
N GLN A 194 6.56 -10.07 -3.25
CA GLN A 194 5.88 -9.73 -2.02
C GLN A 194 6.58 -8.54 -1.35
N VAL A 195 5.86 -7.83 -0.48
CA VAL A 195 6.42 -6.80 0.41
C VAL A 195 7.03 -7.45 1.67
N GLY A 196 7.48 -6.66 2.65
CA GLY A 196 8.32 -7.14 3.74
C GLY A 196 8.03 -6.56 5.13
N VAL A 197 9.10 -6.32 5.89
CA VAL A 197 9.04 -5.91 7.30
C VAL A 197 8.36 -4.55 7.49
N ALA A 198 8.63 -3.59 6.59
CA ALA A 198 8.04 -2.25 6.67
C ALA A 198 6.52 -2.30 6.53
N HIS A 199 6.04 -3.01 5.50
CA HIS A 199 4.61 -3.19 5.29
C HIS A 199 3.95 -3.96 6.44
N ALA A 200 4.57 -5.03 6.94
CA ALA A 200 4.02 -5.82 8.03
C ALA A 200 3.81 -4.99 9.31
N MET A 201 4.79 -4.16 9.68
CA MET A 201 4.72 -3.28 10.84
C MET A 201 3.80 -2.08 10.61
N SER A 202 3.81 -1.50 9.42
CA SER A 202 2.95 -0.37 9.05
C SER A 202 1.47 -0.73 9.09
N TYR A 203 1.11 -1.97 8.76
CA TYR A 203 -0.26 -2.48 8.90
C TYR A 203 -0.74 -2.48 10.35
N GLY A 204 0.15 -2.75 11.32
CA GLY A 204 -0.17 -2.63 12.74
C GLY A 204 -0.49 -1.18 13.14
N LEU A 205 0.34 -0.22 12.71
CA LEU A 205 0.09 1.22 12.93
C LEU A 205 -1.22 1.67 12.30
N GLY A 206 -1.48 1.27 11.06
CA GLY A 206 -2.71 1.63 10.34
C GLY A 206 -3.95 1.06 11.01
N TYR A 207 -3.89 -0.19 11.49
CA TYR A 207 -5.04 -0.84 12.13
C TYR A 207 -5.39 -0.23 13.49
N LEU A 208 -4.43 -0.04 14.38
CA LEU A 208 -4.71 0.48 15.73
C LEU A 208 -4.85 2.00 15.78
N LEU A 209 -3.91 2.72 15.15
CA LEU A 209 -3.77 4.18 15.31
C LEU A 209 -4.40 4.96 14.15
N GLY A 210 -4.83 4.29 13.07
CA GLY A 210 -5.35 4.95 11.88
C GLY A 210 -4.28 5.70 11.08
N VAL A 211 -3.00 5.35 11.27
CA VAL A 211 -1.90 5.97 10.51
C VAL A 211 -2.02 5.59 9.04
N LYS A 212 -2.06 6.60 8.16
CA LYS A 212 -2.17 6.39 6.71
C LYS A 212 -0.96 5.66 6.14
N HIS A 213 -1.17 4.82 5.13
CA HIS A 213 -0.19 3.88 4.62
C HIS A 213 1.18 4.49 4.29
N GLY A 214 1.24 5.51 3.44
CA GLY A 214 2.52 6.08 3.00
C GLY A 214 3.37 6.65 4.14
N ILE A 215 2.75 7.42 5.05
CA ILE A 215 3.47 7.95 6.22
C ILE A 215 3.79 6.84 7.23
N GLY A 216 2.91 5.85 7.40
CA GLY A 216 3.16 4.67 8.23
C GLY A 216 4.38 3.89 7.76
N ASN A 217 4.50 3.64 6.45
CA ASN A 217 5.67 3.00 5.84
C ASN A 217 6.93 3.84 6.10
N CYS A 218 6.86 5.16 5.95
CA CYS A 218 7.99 6.06 6.23
C CYS A 218 8.46 6.00 7.71
N ILE A 219 7.51 6.06 8.65
CA ILE A 219 7.80 6.00 10.10
C ILE A 219 8.49 4.68 10.43
N VAL A 220 7.94 3.57 9.96
CA VAL A 220 8.53 2.25 10.21
C VAL A 220 9.92 2.15 9.58
N PHE A 221 10.04 2.51 8.30
CA PHE A 221 11.26 2.34 7.51
C PHE A 221 12.44 3.12 8.11
N ASP A 222 12.21 4.26 8.78
CA ASP A 222 13.24 5.05 9.47
C ASP A 222 13.98 4.27 10.58
N HIS A 223 13.40 3.15 11.04
CA HIS A 223 13.91 2.29 12.12
C HIS A 223 14.30 0.88 11.67
N LEU A 224 14.36 0.59 10.36
CA LEU A 224 14.65 -0.75 9.82
C LEU A 224 16.10 -0.95 9.35
N GLU A 225 17.06 -0.20 9.90
CA GLU A 225 18.48 -0.31 9.53
C GLU A 225 19.03 -1.75 9.68
N GLU A 226 18.49 -2.54 10.61
CA GLU A 226 18.87 -3.94 10.78
C GLU A 226 18.48 -4.82 9.58
N PHE A 227 17.41 -4.45 8.87
CA PHE A 227 16.86 -5.22 7.74
C PHE A 227 17.31 -4.66 6.39
N TYR A 228 17.34 -3.33 6.25
CA TYR A 228 17.58 -2.63 4.99
C TYR A 228 18.61 -1.49 5.18
N PRO A 229 19.86 -1.76 5.59
CA PRO A 229 20.80 -0.74 6.07
C PRO A 229 21.11 0.36 5.06
N GLU A 230 21.45 -0.01 3.82
CA GLU A 230 21.81 0.96 2.78
C GLU A 230 20.59 1.77 2.32
N ASP A 231 19.43 1.12 2.20
CA ASP A 231 18.20 1.75 1.73
C ASP A 231 17.59 2.68 2.78
N VAL A 232 17.68 2.35 4.08
CA VAL A 232 17.25 3.24 5.16
C VAL A 232 18.14 4.48 5.23
N LYS A 233 19.46 4.31 5.04
CA LYS A 233 20.37 5.46 4.92
C LYS A 233 19.98 6.35 3.74
N LEU A 234 19.72 5.76 2.58
CA LEU A 234 19.29 6.49 1.40
C LEU A 234 17.95 7.21 1.61
N PHE A 235 16.98 6.54 2.24
CA PHE A 235 15.71 7.14 2.64
C PHE A 235 15.89 8.36 3.57
N LYS A 236 16.82 8.28 4.54
CA LYS A 236 17.14 9.41 5.42
C LYS A 236 17.76 10.59 4.66
N GLU A 237 18.58 10.33 3.65
CA GLU A 237 19.10 11.36 2.74
C GLU A 237 17.97 12.02 1.95
N MET A 238 17.05 11.23 1.39
CA MET A 238 15.84 11.73 0.70
C MET A 238 14.98 12.59 1.64
N LYS A 239 14.70 12.11 2.86
CA LYS A 239 13.92 12.83 3.89
C LYS A 239 14.53 14.20 4.19
N SER A 240 15.85 14.24 4.39
CA SER A 240 16.61 15.47 4.63
C SER A 240 16.51 16.44 3.44
N LYS A 241 16.72 15.95 2.22
CA LYS A 241 16.65 16.76 0.99
C LYS A 241 15.29 17.44 0.80
N PHE A 242 14.19 16.73 1.06
CA PHE A 242 12.84 17.28 0.90
C PHE A 242 12.31 18.00 2.14
N ASN A 243 13.11 18.15 3.21
CA ASN A 243 12.71 18.72 4.49
C ASN A 243 11.42 18.08 5.01
N ILE A 244 11.43 16.75 5.13
CA ILE A 244 10.31 15.96 5.62
C ILE A 244 10.55 15.63 7.09
N GLU A 245 9.58 15.99 7.93
CA GLU A 245 9.59 15.68 9.36
C GLU A 245 8.58 14.57 9.63
N LEU A 246 9.07 13.43 10.10
CA LEU A 246 8.19 12.34 10.53
C LEU A 246 7.75 12.57 11.98
N PRO A 247 6.49 12.26 12.34
CA PRO A 247 6.08 12.29 13.72
C PRO A 247 6.93 11.31 14.55
N GLN A 248 7.14 11.63 15.82
CA GLN A 248 7.97 10.87 16.75
C GLN A 248 7.18 10.58 18.02
N GLY A 249 7.44 9.42 18.63
CA GLY A 249 6.79 8.97 19.85
C GLY A 249 5.31 8.60 19.64
N ILE A 250 4.91 8.19 18.44
CA ILE A 250 3.51 7.85 18.15
C ILE A 250 3.04 6.61 18.91
N CYS A 251 3.98 5.76 19.36
CA CYS A 251 3.72 4.59 20.19
C CYS A 251 4.08 4.80 21.67
N ALA A 252 4.56 5.99 22.06
CA ALA A 252 5.14 6.23 23.39
C ALA A 252 4.14 6.07 24.54
N ASP A 253 2.88 6.45 24.29
CA ASP A 253 1.80 6.43 25.29
C ASP A 253 0.92 5.17 25.21
N LEU A 254 1.25 4.20 24.35
CA LEU A 254 0.48 2.97 24.21
C LEU A 254 0.71 2.02 25.38
N ASP A 255 -0.37 1.45 25.90
CA ASP A 255 -0.27 0.39 26.89
C ASP A 255 0.15 -0.95 26.24
N GLU A 256 0.50 -1.93 27.09
CA GLU A 256 0.95 -3.24 26.63
C GLU A 256 -0.12 -3.97 25.79
N HIS A 257 -1.40 -3.76 26.10
CA HIS A 257 -2.50 -4.39 25.36
C HIS A 257 -2.60 -3.82 23.94
N GLN A 258 -2.53 -2.50 23.80
CA GLN A 258 -2.52 -1.78 22.54
C GLN A 258 -1.32 -2.20 21.66
N LEU A 259 -0.12 -2.25 22.25
CA LEU A 259 1.08 -2.72 21.53
C LEU A 259 0.94 -4.17 21.07
N ASN A 260 0.37 -5.04 21.91
CA ASN A 260 0.11 -6.43 21.54
C ASN A 260 -0.85 -6.56 20.36
N ILE A 261 -1.89 -5.73 20.24
CA ILE A 261 -2.78 -5.71 19.06
C ILE A 261 -1.97 -5.45 17.79
N MET A 262 -1.09 -4.44 17.79
CA MET A 262 -0.27 -4.12 16.62
C MET A 262 0.73 -5.24 16.27
N ILE A 263 1.29 -5.89 17.29
CA ILE A 263 2.21 -7.02 17.13
C ILE A 263 1.47 -8.22 16.53
N GLU A 264 0.28 -8.55 17.03
CA GLU A 264 -0.54 -9.66 16.52
C GLU A 264 -0.94 -9.43 15.06
N VAL A 265 -1.38 -8.22 14.71
CA VAL A 265 -1.68 -7.84 13.32
C VAL A 265 -0.45 -8.05 12.45
N ALA A 266 0.70 -7.49 12.84
CA ALA A 266 1.94 -7.59 12.07
C ALA A 266 2.39 -9.05 11.91
N LEU A 267 2.42 -9.84 12.98
CA LEU A 267 2.83 -11.25 12.94
C LEU A 267 1.86 -12.15 12.16
N SER A 268 0.59 -11.76 12.04
CA SER A 268 -0.39 -12.51 11.23
C SER A 268 -0.10 -12.47 9.72
N LEU A 269 0.72 -11.52 9.27
CA LEU A 269 1.10 -11.32 7.86
C LEU A 269 2.28 -12.23 7.47
N GLU A 270 2.12 -13.55 7.69
CA GLU A 270 3.20 -14.54 7.50
C GLU A 270 3.92 -14.46 6.13
N PRO A 271 3.22 -14.24 4.98
CA PRO A 271 3.89 -14.15 3.68
C PRO A 271 4.91 -13.01 3.58
N LEU A 272 4.68 -11.88 4.27
CA LEU A 272 5.59 -10.73 4.27
C LEU A 272 6.87 -11.06 5.04
N TRP A 273 6.73 -11.74 6.18
CA TRP A 273 7.87 -12.17 6.99
C TRP A 273 8.68 -13.28 6.30
N GLU A 274 8.00 -14.25 5.68
CA GLU A 274 8.70 -15.28 4.91
C GLU A 274 9.44 -14.66 3.72
N ASN A 275 8.84 -13.69 3.03
CA ASN A 275 9.51 -12.97 1.97
C ASN A 275 10.76 -12.24 2.49
N ALA A 276 10.64 -11.45 3.57
CA ALA A 276 11.74 -10.62 4.03
C ALA A 276 12.91 -11.40 4.66
N ILE A 277 12.63 -12.45 5.45
CA ILE A 277 13.66 -13.11 6.28
C ILE A 277 13.58 -14.65 6.25
N GLY A 278 12.82 -15.22 5.31
CA GLY A 278 12.78 -16.64 4.98
C GLY A 278 11.91 -17.50 5.89
N LYS A 279 11.88 -18.81 5.63
CA LYS A 279 10.98 -19.79 6.29
C LYS A 279 11.09 -19.87 7.81
N ASN A 280 12.21 -19.44 8.38
CA ASN A 280 12.46 -19.44 9.82
C ASN A 280 12.16 -18.08 10.48
N TRP A 281 11.39 -17.21 9.81
CA TRP A 281 11.12 -15.85 10.24
C TRP A 281 10.62 -15.74 11.68
N LYS A 282 9.84 -16.72 12.17
CA LYS A 282 9.32 -16.76 13.57
C LYS A 282 10.40 -16.78 14.65
N LYS A 283 11.66 -17.13 14.30
CA LYS A 283 12.80 -17.07 15.22
C LYS A 283 13.44 -15.68 15.29
N ILE A 284 13.17 -14.83 14.30
CA ILE A 284 13.78 -13.51 14.14
C ILE A 284 12.74 -12.44 14.48
N ALA A 285 11.56 -12.48 13.87
CA ALA A 285 10.44 -11.59 14.16
C ALA A 285 9.62 -12.14 15.33
N THR A 286 10.12 -11.93 16.55
CA THR A 286 9.41 -12.30 17.79
C THR A 286 8.56 -11.14 18.31
N PRO A 287 7.53 -11.41 19.14
CA PRO A 287 6.76 -10.35 19.78
C PRO A 287 7.62 -9.30 20.49
N GLU A 288 8.68 -9.74 21.19
CA GLU A 288 9.60 -8.86 21.90
C GLU A 288 10.35 -7.94 20.95
N LYS A 289 10.80 -8.45 19.81
CA LYS A 289 11.51 -7.64 18.81
C LYS A 289 10.58 -6.62 18.15
N LEU A 290 9.36 -7.02 17.81
CA LEU A 290 8.38 -6.09 17.25
C LEU A 290 7.97 -5.01 18.27
N MET A 291 7.83 -5.39 19.54
CA MET A 291 7.60 -4.47 20.66
C MET A 291 8.71 -3.42 20.77
N GLU A 292 9.98 -3.84 20.70
CA GLU A 292 11.12 -2.92 20.72
C GLU A 292 11.15 -1.98 19.51
N LEU A 293 10.75 -2.45 18.33
CA LEU A 293 10.66 -1.62 17.13
C LEU A 293 9.53 -0.60 17.25
N TYR A 294 8.32 -1.00 17.65
CA TYR A 294 7.21 -0.06 17.82
C TYR A 294 7.50 1.02 18.86
N LYS A 295 8.17 0.68 19.97
CA LYS A 295 8.56 1.66 21.00
C LYS A 295 9.57 2.71 20.54
N LYS A 296 10.23 2.52 19.39
CA LYS A 296 11.12 3.54 18.80
C LYS A 296 10.34 4.58 17.98
N MET A 297 9.10 4.28 17.60
CA MET A 297 8.23 5.09 16.74
C MET A 297 7.37 6.06 17.55
#